data_AF-A0A699WR60-F1
#
_entry.id   AF-A0A699WR60-F1
#
_cell.length_a   1.000
_cell.length_b   1.000
_cell.length_c   1.000
_cell.angle_alpha   90.00
_cell.angle_beta   90.00
_cell.angle_gamma   90.00
#
_symmetry.space_group_name_H-M   'P 1'
#
loop_
_entity.id
_entity.type
_entity.pdbx_description
1 polymer ?
#
loop_
_entity_poly.entity_id
_entity_poly.type
_entity_poly.pdbx_seq_one_letter_code
_entity_poly.pdbx_strand_id
1 'polypeptide(L)'
;NKTAKDLWDALARHMLGFKYGKQDRKAAVLYEYETFKANEGELLLETYIQYLQVINDLKKCGYSKDNCELNFKFLNNLQPEWKQYATMKRKNKNLMDINIDALYNILKQNQRDVNDAMGIAT
;
A
#
# COMPACT_ATOMS: atom_id res chain seq x y z
N ASN A 1 -6.23 -18.59 -48.35
CA ASN A 1 -4.96 -17.88 -48.10
C ASN A 1 -5.20 -16.72 -47.14
N LYS A 2 -4.59 -16.74 -45.94
CA LYS A 2 -4.45 -15.52 -45.14
C LYS A 2 -3.34 -14.68 -45.78
N THR A 3 -3.59 -13.40 -45.99
CA THR A 3 -2.60 -12.48 -46.56
C THR A 3 -1.58 -12.08 -45.50
N ALA A 4 -0.39 -11.64 -45.91
CA ALA A 4 0.61 -11.08 -44.98
C ALA A 4 0.06 -9.89 -44.18
N LYS A 5 -0.87 -9.13 -44.78
CA LYS A 5 -1.60 -8.04 -44.12
C LYS A 5 -2.46 -8.55 -42.96
N ASP A 6 -3.19 -9.65 -43.14
CA ASP A 6 -4.03 -10.22 -42.09
C ASP A 6 -3.22 -10.67 -40.87
N LEU A 7 -2.01 -11.21 -41.10
CA LEU A 7 -1.09 -11.60 -40.03
C LEU A 7 -0.53 -10.39 -39.28
N TRP A 8 -0.17 -9.33 -40.01
CA TRP A 8 0.29 -8.07 -39.43
C TRP A 8 -0.79 -7.40 -38.56
N ASP A 9 -2.02 -7.32 -39.07
CA ASP A 9 -3.16 -6.73 -38.36
C ASP A 9 -3.54 -7.54 -37.11
N ALA A 10 -3.38 -8.86 -37.13
CA ALA A 10 -3.59 -9.72 -35.96
C ALA A 10 -2.51 -9.48 -34.88
N LEU A 11 -1.24 -9.37 -35.29
CA LEU A 11 -0.14 -9.09 -34.37
C LEU A 11 -0.27 -7.69 -33.75
N ALA A 12 -0.61 -6.67 -34.54
CA ALA A 12 -0.84 -5.32 -34.06
C ALA A 12 -1.97 -5.27 -33.01
N ARG A 13 -3.10 -5.95 -33.27
CA ARG A 13 -4.21 -6.07 -32.31
C ARG A 13 -3.79 -6.79 -31.02
N HIS A 14 -3.00 -7.85 -31.12
CA HIS A 14 -2.50 -8.58 -29.95
C HIS A 14 -1.57 -7.71 -29.09
N MET A 15 -0.62 -7.01 -29.71
CA MET A 15 0.29 -6.08 -29.02
C MET A 15 -0.47 -4.92 -28.36
N LEU A 16 -1.50 -4.38 -29.02
CA LEU A 16 -2.38 -3.37 -28.45
C LEU A 16 -3.14 -3.91 -27.23
N GLY A 17 -3.73 -5.11 -27.33
CA GLY A 17 -4.41 -5.76 -26.21
C GLY A 17 -3.50 -5.97 -24.99
N PHE A 18 -2.24 -6.35 -25.20
CA PHE A 18 -1.25 -6.47 -24.11
C PHE A 18 -0.92 -5.12 -23.48
N LYS A 19 -0.79 -4.04 -24.27
CA LYS A 19 -0.57 -2.68 -23.76
C LYS A 19 -1.75 -2.20 -22.92
N TYR A 20 -2.98 -2.35 -23.40
CA TYR A 20 -4.19 -1.97 -22.66
C TYR A 20 -4.31 -2.77 -21.37
N GLY A 21 -4.18 -4.10 -21.40
CA GLY A 21 -4.21 -4.92 -20.19
C GLY A 21 -3.12 -4.56 -19.17
N LYS A 22 -1.94 -4.14 -19.65
CA LYS A 22 -0.87 -3.62 -18.77
C LYS A 22 -1.23 -2.26 -18.16
N GLN A 23 -1.89 -1.38 -18.91
CA GLN A 23 -2.38 -0.10 -18.39
C GLN A 23 -3.52 -0.28 -17.39
N ASP A 24 -4.48 -1.16 -17.69
CA ASP A 24 -5.60 -1.49 -16.80
C ASP A 24 -5.10 -2.05 -15.47
N ARG A 25 -4.12 -2.96 -15.51
CA ARG A 25 -3.48 -3.46 -14.30
C ARG A 25 -2.76 -2.37 -13.52
N LYS A 26 -2.03 -1.46 -14.19
CA LYS A 26 -1.36 -0.34 -13.52
C LYS A 26 -2.36 0.61 -12.86
N ALA A 27 -3.51 0.84 -13.48
CA ALA A 27 -4.57 1.67 -12.93
C ALA A 27 -5.22 1.00 -11.71
N ALA A 28 -5.51 -0.30 -11.79
CA ALA A 28 -6.08 -1.07 -10.68
C ALA A 28 -5.18 -1.06 -9.43
N VAL A 29 -3.88 -1.35 -9.60
CA VAL A 29 -2.91 -1.33 -8.48
C VAL A 29 -2.77 0.06 -7.88
N LEU A 30 -2.77 1.11 -8.71
CA LEU A 30 -2.73 2.48 -8.20
C LEU A 30 -4.01 2.82 -7.42
N TYR A 31 -5.17 2.41 -7.92
CA TYR A 31 -6.44 2.59 -7.23
C TYR A 31 -6.47 1.88 -5.86
N GLU A 32 -6.01 0.63 -5.79
CA GLU A 32 -5.88 -0.12 -4.53
C GLU A 32 -4.98 0.61 -3.53
N TYR A 33 -3.83 1.13 -3.97
CA TYR A 33 -2.98 1.96 -3.12
C TYR A 33 -3.65 3.25 -2.66
N GLU A 34 -4.30 3.96 -3.58
CA GLU A 34 -4.88 5.26 -3.25
C GLU A 34 -6.06 5.14 -2.29
N THR A 35 -6.83 4.05 -2.41
CA THR A 35 -8.02 3.75 -1.61
C THR A 35 -7.76 2.82 -0.42
N PHE A 36 -6.51 2.39 -0.21
CA PHE A 36 -6.14 1.51 0.89
C PHE A 36 -6.60 2.06 2.24
N LYS A 37 -7.28 1.23 3.02
CA LYS A 37 -7.73 1.54 4.38
C LYS A 37 -7.81 0.27 5.20
N ALA A 38 -7.36 0.32 6.46
CA ALA A 38 -7.56 -0.76 7.40
C ALA A 38 -9.06 -1.02 7.62
N ASN A 39 -9.43 -2.29 7.69
CA ASN A 39 -10.80 -2.67 8.02
C ASN A 39 -11.05 -2.50 9.52
N GLU A 40 -12.30 -2.27 9.92
CA GLU A 40 -12.67 -2.18 11.34
C GLU A 40 -12.43 -3.53 12.04
N GLY A 41 -11.79 -3.51 13.20
CA GLY A 41 -11.47 -4.71 13.98
C GLY A 41 -10.29 -5.53 13.46
N GLU A 42 -9.65 -5.12 12.36
CA GLU A 42 -8.47 -5.78 11.79
C GLU A 42 -7.24 -5.62 12.69
N LEU A 43 -6.43 -6.67 12.84
CA LEU A 43 -5.20 -6.57 13.63
C LEU A 43 -4.16 -5.75 12.88
N LEU A 44 -3.31 -5.01 13.61
CA LEU A 44 -2.21 -4.23 13.02
C LEU A 44 -1.33 -5.07 12.08
N LEU A 45 -1.08 -6.34 12.44
CA LEU A 45 -0.32 -7.28 11.61
C LEU A 45 -1.01 -7.58 10.27
N GLU A 46 -2.33 -7.76 10.27
CA GLU A 46 -3.10 -8.06 9.07
C GLU A 46 -3.10 -6.86 8.13
N THR A 47 -3.38 -5.67 8.65
CA THR A 47 -3.28 -4.41 7.88
C THR A 47 -1.88 -4.22 7.30
N TYR A 48 -0.82 -4.49 8.07
CA TYR A 48 0.56 -4.39 7.59
C TYR A 48 0.85 -5.38 6.45
N ILE A 49 0.42 -6.64 6.57
CA ILE A 49 0.61 -7.65 5.51
C ILE A 49 -0.10 -7.22 4.21
N GLN A 50 -1.35 -6.75 4.31
CA GLN A 50 -2.08 -6.24 3.14
C GLN A 50 -1.38 -5.04 2.52
N TYR A 51 -0.92 -4.09 3.34
CA TYR A 51 -0.19 -2.93 2.84
C TYR A 51 1.11 -3.32 2.12
N LEU A 52 1.86 -4.30 2.66
CA LEU A 52 3.05 -4.85 2.00
C LEU A 52 2.74 -5.44 0.63
N GLN A 53 1.59 -6.10 0.47
CA GLN A 53 1.17 -6.64 -0.83
C GLN A 53 0.92 -5.51 -1.84
N VAL A 54 0.19 -4.48 -1.43
CA VAL A 54 -0.12 -3.30 -2.27
C VAL A 54 1.15 -2.58 -2.72
N ILE A 55 2.09 -2.30 -1.82
CA ILE A 55 3.35 -1.62 -2.18
C ILE A 55 4.24 -2.49 -3.09
N ASN A 56 4.22 -3.81 -2.89
CA ASN A 56 4.98 -4.73 -3.74
C ASN A 56 4.39 -4.77 -5.15
N ASP A 57 3.07 -4.72 -5.28
CA ASP A 57 2.41 -4.69 -6.58
C ASP A 57 2.59 -3.34 -7.28
N LEU A 58 2.58 -2.23 -6.55
CA LEU A 58 3.01 -0.92 -7.08
C LEU A 58 4.40 -0.99 -7.69
N LYS A 59 5.36 -1.57 -6.96
CA LYS A 59 6.75 -1.73 -7.40
C LYS A 59 6.84 -2.60 -8.66
N LYS A 60 6.10 -3.71 -8.73
CA LYS A 60 6.01 -4.56 -9.94
C LYS A 60 5.42 -3.80 -11.13
N CYS A 61 4.52 -2.85 -10.89
CA CYS A 61 3.95 -1.96 -11.89
C CYS A 61 4.88 -0.79 -12.29
N GLY A 62 6.05 -0.67 -11.66
CA GLY A 62 7.05 0.36 -11.93
C GLY A 62 6.77 1.69 -11.24
N TYR A 63 5.90 1.73 -10.23
CA TYR A 63 5.75 2.89 -9.36
C TYR A 63 6.80 2.83 -8.25
N SER A 64 7.41 3.98 -7.96
CA SER A 64 8.31 4.16 -6.81
C SER A 64 7.71 5.20 -5.89
N LYS A 65 7.64 4.88 -4.61
CA LYS A 65 7.22 5.77 -3.53
C LYS A 65 8.36 5.83 -2.53
N ASP A 66 8.64 7.02 -1.97
CA ASP A 66 9.62 7.13 -0.91
C ASP A 66 9.03 6.67 0.44
N ASN A 67 9.92 6.47 1.42
CA ASN A 67 9.52 6.01 2.75
C ASN A 67 8.54 6.97 3.43
N CYS A 68 8.69 8.28 3.23
CA CYS A 68 7.83 9.27 3.87
C CYS A 68 6.40 9.15 3.36
N GLU A 69 6.23 9.02 2.04
CA GLU A 69 4.91 8.83 1.44
C GLU A 69 4.27 7.52 1.92
N LEU A 70 5.01 6.41 1.89
CA LEU A 70 4.51 5.10 2.32
C LEU A 70 4.11 5.12 3.81
N ASN A 71 4.98 5.65 4.66
CA ASN A 71 4.75 5.69 6.10
C ASN A 71 3.58 6.62 6.44
N PHE A 72 3.49 7.77 5.79
CA PHE A 72 2.38 8.70 5.97
C PHE A 72 1.05 8.08 5.53
N LYS A 73 1.02 7.43 4.37
CA LYS A 73 -0.17 6.74 3.84
C LYS A 73 -0.58 5.60 4.77
N PHE A 74 0.35 4.77 5.23
CA PHE A 74 0.07 3.68 6.17
C PHE A 74 -0.56 4.22 7.46
N LEU A 75 0.12 5.17 8.14
CA LEU A 75 -0.33 5.72 9.42
C LEU A 75 -1.71 6.40 9.36
N ASN A 76 -2.03 7.07 8.26
CA ASN A 76 -3.33 7.74 8.10
C ASN A 76 -4.49 6.79 7.85
N ASN A 77 -4.19 5.61 7.32
CA ASN A 77 -5.17 4.61 6.93
C ASN A 77 -5.28 3.46 7.94
N LEU A 78 -4.51 3.51 9.03
CA LEU A 78 -4.77 2.71 10.23
C LEU A 78 -6.11 3.10 10.87
N GLN A 79 -6.64 2.17 11.66
CA GLN A 79 -7.86 2.41 12.42
C GLN A 79 -7.69 3.56 13.45
N PRO A 80 -8.79 4.21 13.88
CA PRO A 80 -8.77 5.43 14.71
C PRO A 80 -7.91 5.36 15.97
N GLU A 81 -7.79 4.18 16.58
CA GLU A 81 -6.97 3.82 17.73
C GLU A 81 -5.51 4.28 17.56
N TRP A 82 -5.00 4.17 16.34
CA TRP A 82 -3.62 4.53 15.98
C TRP A 82 -3.45 6.00 15.61
N LYS A 83 -4.53 6.77 15.44
CA LYS A 83 -4.47 8.18 15.01
C LYS A 83 -3.83 9.09 16.07
N GLN A 84 -4.07 8.83 17.36
CA GLN A 84 -3.45 9.58 18.44
C GLN A 84 -1.94 9.34 18.47
N TYR A 85 -1.51 8.08 18.32
CA TYR A 85 -0.11 7.72 18.23
C TYR A 85 0.57 8.36 17.01
N ALA A 86 -0.04 8.25 15.82
CA ALA A 86 0.45 8.90 14.60
C ALA A 86 0.63 10.42 14.78
N THR A 87 -0.32 11.09 15.45
CA THR A 87 -0.27 12.53 15.72
C THR A 87 0.85 12.91 16.68
N MET A 88 1.03 12.16 17.77
CA MET A 88 2.12 12.39 18.72
C MET A 88 3.49 12.14 18.09
N LYS A 89 3.61 11.08 17.28
CA LYS A 89 4.86 10.68 16.65
C LYS A 89 5.26 11.51 15.43
N ARG A 90 4.33 12.16 14.72
CA ARG A 90 4.63 13.15 13.65
C ARG A 90 5.50 14.32 14.15
N LYS A 91 5.48 14.62 15.45
CA LYS A 91 6.32 15.67 16.06
C LYS A 91 7.78 15.24 16.25
N ASN A 92 8.07 13.93 16.19
CA ASN A 92 9.42 13.38 16.24
C ASN A 92 9.93 13.11 14.81
N LYS A 93 10.94 13.86 14.38
CA LYS A 93 11.41 13.93 12.98
C LYS A 93 11.95 12.63 12.34
N ASN A 94 11.97 11.49 13.02
CA ASN A 94 12.73 10.30 12.57
C ASN A 94 11.87 9.11 12.09
N LEU A 95 10.54 9.23 12.00
CA LEU A 95 9.67 8.10 11.61
C LEU A 95 9.25 8.09 10.14
N MET A 96 9.37 9.23 9.45
CA MET A 96 8.99 9.30 8.03
C MET A 96 10.10 8.80 7.11
N ASP A 97 11.36 8.83 7.54
CA ASP A 97 12.49 8.43 6.70
C ASP A 97 12.89 6.95 6.83
N ILE A 98 12.43 6.27 7.89
CA ILE A 98 12.70 4.84 8.09
C ILE A 98 11.88 3.97 7.14
N ASN A 99 12.36 2.76 6.85
CA ASN A 99 11.58 1.82 6.06
C ASN A 99 10.29 1.36 6.78
N ILE A 100 9.35 0.84 6.00
CA ILE A 100 8.03 0.44 6.48
C ILE A 100 8.08 -0.67 7.54
N ASP A 101 9.08 -1.56 7.48
CA ASP A 101 9.24 -2.67 8.42
C ASP A 101 9.68 -2.17 9.79
N ALA A 102 10.61 -1.20 9.83
CA ALA A 102 11.03 -0.54 11.05
C ALA A 102 9.86 0.23 11.68
N LEU A 103 9.06 0.93 10.86
CA LEU A 103 7.86 1.60 11.34
C LEU A 103 6.87 0.60 11.96
N TYR A 104 6.60 -0.52 11.28
CA TYR A 104 5.73 -1.57 11.79
C TYR A 104 6.23 -2.12 13.14
N ASN A 105 7.53 -2.42 13.24
CA ASN A 105 8.11 -2.94 14.48
C ASN A 105 7.97 -1.96 15.65
N ILE A 106 8.14 -0.65 15.39
CA ILE A 106 7.90 0.38 16.39
C ILE A 106 6.43 0.40 16.81
N LEU A 107 5.49 0.38 15.86
CA LEU A 107 4.05 0.35 16.17
C LEU A 107 3.68 -0.88 17.02
N LYS A 108 4.19 -2.05 16.65
CA LYS A 108 4.01 -3.31 17.37
C LYS A 108 4.55 -3.24 18.81
N GLN A 109 5.70 -2.61 19.02
CA GLN A 109 6.31 -2.47 20.34
C GLN A 109 5.48 -1.59 21.30
N ASN A 110 4.77 -0.60 20.74
CA ASN A 110 3.92 0.32 21.49
C ASN A 110 2.44 -0.13 21.53
N GLN A 111 2.13 -1.35 21.07
CA GLN A 111 0.75 -1.82 20.99
C GLN A 111 0.08 -1.90 22.37
N ARG A 112 0.84 -2.24 23.43
CA ARG A 112 0.33 -2.22 24.80
C ARG A 112 -0.06 -0.82 25.23
N ASP A 113 0.82 0.16 25.04
CA ASP A 113 0.55 1.56 25.37
C ASP A 113 -0.68 2.12 24.64
N VAL A 114 -0.89 1.70 23.39
CA VAL A 114 -2.10 2.05 22.62
C VAL A 114 -3.34 1.40 23.22
N ASN A 115 -3.29 0.11 23.58
CA ASN A 115 -4.41 -0.57 24.24
C ASN A 115 -4.75 0.06 25.60
N ASP A 116 -3.73 0.41 26.39
CA ASP A 116 -3.86 1.02 27.72
C ASP A 116 -4.47 2.43 27.62
N ALA A 117 -4.03 3.25 26.67
CA ALA A 117 -4.58 4.58 26.42
C ALA A 117 -6.07 4.55 26.02
N MET A 118 -6.55 3.41 25.52
CA MET A 118 -7.94 3.21 25.11
C MET A 118 -8.81 2.51 26.15
N GLY A 119 -8.23 2.09 27.29
CA GLY A 119 -8.96 1.36 28.31
C GLY A 119 -9.42 -0.04 27.88
N ILE A 120 -8.79 -0.62 26.85
CA ILE A 120 -9.05 -2.01 26.46
C ILE A 120 -8.22 -2.89 27.41
N ALA A 121 -8.87 -3.42 28.44
CA ALA A 121 -8.23 -4.39 29.34
C ALA A 121 -7.84 -5.65 28.54
N THR A 122 -6.55 -6.01 28.55
CA THR A 122 -6.02 -7.26 27.99
C THR A 122 -6.28 -8.44 28.89
#